data_AF-A0A6A4X271-F1
#
_entry.id   AF-A0A6A4X271-F1
#
_cell.length_a   1.000
_cell.length_b   1.000
_cell.length_c   1.000
_cell.angle_alpha   90.00
_cell.angle_beta   90.00
_cell.angle_gamma   90.00
#
_symmetry.space_group_name_H-M   'P 1'
#
loop_
_entity.id
_entity.type
_entity.pdbx_description
1 polymer ?
#
loop_
_entity_poly.entity_id
_entity_poly.type
_entity_poly.pdbx_seq_one_letter_code
_entity_poly.pdbx_strand_id
1 'polypeptide(L)'
;MSEDWELLVLHRLRWEINAVTSHDFLDPLLHRLSLERYLSSSRVPDVRRQAQTFIVMCSTEFKFVFYSASTVAAASLAAAVQGLLPASREGAMNGIFSQLHRITAVETELIRNCTYQIEEMCRLFAEEQANRDALAASGATATDETKSSKAETPTDVREVHF
;
A
#
# COMPACT_ATOMS: atom_id res chain seq x y z
N MET A 1 -32.82 -2.12 4.28
CA MET A 1 -31.93 -2.88 3.37
C MET A 1 -30.46 -2.72 3.72
N SER A 2 -29.88 -1.51 3.87
CA SER A 2 -28.48 -1.37 4.35
C SER A 2 -28.33 -1.70 5.83
N GLU A 3 -29.28 -1.26 6.67
CA GLU A 3 -29.26 -1.45 8.13
C GLU A 3 -29.36 -2.94 8.55
N ASP A 4 -30.10 -3.75 7.80
CA ASP A 4 -30.27 -5.19 8.08
C ASP A 4 -28.95 -5.95 7.97
N TRP A 5 -28.13 -5.60 6.97
CA TRP A 5 -26.81 -6.19 6.76
C TRP A 5 -25.79 -5.73 7.79
N GLU A 6 -25.80 -4.44 8.15
CA GLU A 6 -24.93 -3.89 9.19
C GLU A 6 -25.16 -4.62 10.52
N LEU A 7 -26.43 -4.72 10.96
CA LEU A 7 -26.78 -5.46 12.17
C LEU A 7 -26.37 -6.93 12.07
N LEU A 8 -26.64 -7.60 10.95
CA LEU A 8 -26.23 -9.00 10.77
C LEU A 8 -24.72 -9.19 10.95
N VAL A 9 -23.90 -8.33 10.33
CA VAL A 9 -22.43 -8.38 10.43
C VAL A 9 -21.98 -8.13 11.88
N LEU A 10 -22.49 -7.08 12.53
CA LEU A 10 -22.15 -6.77 13.92
C LEU A 10 -22.48 -7.93 14.87
N HIS A 11 -23.64 -8.58 14.67
CA HIS A 11 -24.01 -9.76 15.45
C HIS A 11 -23.06 -10.94 15.20
N ARG A 12 -22.61 -11.15 13.95
CA ARG A 12 -21.64 -12.22 13.62
C ARG A 12 -20.26 -11.96 14.21
N LEU A 13 -19.83 -10.70 14.26
CA LEU A 13 -18.58 -10.26 14.89
C LEU A 13 -18.69 -10.17 16.42
N ARG A 14 -19.86 -10.41 17.01
CA ARG A 14 -20.14 -10.20 18.45
C ARG A 14 -19.79 -8.78 18.91
N TRP A 15 -20.01 -7.79 18.03
CA TRP A 15 -19.69 -6.38 18.26
C TRP A 15 -18.18 -6.07 18.43
N GLU A 16 -17.30 -7.04 18.17
CA GLU A 16 -15.85 -6.85 18.18
C GLU A 16 -15.38 -6.21 16.85
N ILE A 17 -15.55 -4.89 16.72
CA ILE A 17 -15.20 -4.12 15.52
C ILE A 17 -13.78 -3.54 15.55
N ASN A 18 -13.13 -3.51 16.71
CA ASN A 18 -11.80 -2.92 16.91
C ASN A 18 -10.69 -3.96 16.72
N ALA A 19 -10.73 -4.68 15.60
CA ALA A 19 -9.68 -5.63 15.26
C ALA A 19 -8.37 -4.89 14.97
N VAL A 20 -7.26 -5.43 15.49
CA VAL A 20 -5.93 -4.87 15.21
C VAL A 20 -5.61 -5.07 13.73
N THR A 21 -5.22 -3.99 13.08
CA THR A 21 -4.83 -3.92 11.67
C THR A 21 -3.31 -3.87 11.52
N SER A 22 -2.81 -4.14 10.32
CA SER A 22 -1.38 -3.98 10.03
C SER A 22 -0.89 -2.54 10.20
N HIS A 23 -1.77 -1.56 10.02
CA HIS A 23 -1.44 -0.14 10.16
C HIS A 23 -1.07 0.20 11.61
N ASP A 24 -1.75 -0.39 12.59
CA ASP A 24 -1.52 -0.17 14.03
C ASP A 24 -0.10 -0.52 14.47
N PHE A 25 0.60 -1.38 13.72
CA PHE A 25 1.99 -1.76 14.01
C PHE A 25 3.02 -0.80 13.42
N LEU A 26 2.68 0.06 12.45
CA LEU A 26 3.67 0.84 11.71
C LEU A 26 4.48 1.79 12.60
N ASP A 27 3.82 2.62 13.42
CA ASP A 27 4.53 3.57 14.26
C ASP A 27 5.38 2.90 15.35
N PRO A 28 4.90 1.87 16.07
CA PRO A 28 5.74 1.08 16.97
C PRO A 28 6.96 0.45 16.28
N LEU A 29 6.78 -0.10 15.07
CA LEU A 29 7.87 -0.70 14.30
C LEU A 29 8.90 0.34 13.86
N LEU A 30 8.46 1.46 13.30
CA LEU A 30 9.33 2.56 12.85
C LEU A 30 10.17 3.11 14.01
N HIS A 31 9.55 3.32 15.17
CA HIS A 31 10.24 3.80 16.35
C HIS A 31 11.31 2.81 16.83
N ARG A 32 10.99 1.51 16.90
CA ARG A 32 11.91 0.47 17.41
C ARG A 32 13.00 0.07 16.41
N LEU A 33 12.78 0.25 15.11
CA LEU A 33 13.74 -0.13 14.06
C LEU A 33 14.86 0.91 13.89
N SER A 34 14.63 2.17 14.31
CA SER A 34 15.60 3.28 14.26
C SER A 34 16.23 3.42 12.86
N LEU A 35 15.39 3.68 11.86
CA LEU A 35 15.74 3.71 10.43
C LEU A 35 16.90 4.64 10.05
N GLU A 36 17.19 5.65 10.87
CA GLU A 36 18.31 6.58 10.69
C GLU A 36 19.68 5.89 10.66
N ARG A 37 19.78 4.66 11.21
CA ARG A 37 20.99 3.83 11.10
C ARG A 37 21.22 3.32 9.67
N TYR A 38 20.15 3.15 8.91
CA TYR A 38 20.14 2.53 7.59
C TYR A 38 19.97 3.54 6.46
N LEU A 39 19.16 4.57 6.67
CA LEU A 39 18.74 5.56 5.68
C LEU A 39 19.00 6.99 6.18
N SER A 40 19.16 7.93 5.24
CA SER A 40 19.18 9.36 5.56
C SER A 40 17.83 9.80 6.15
N SER A 41 17.84 10.73 7.12
CA SER A 41 16.62 11.19 7.81
C SER A 41 15.52 11.68 6.86
N SER A 42 15.90 12.28 5.71
CA SER A 42 14.96 12.71 4.66
C SER A 42 14.16 11.59 4.00
N ARG A 43 14.64 10.34 4.03
CA ARG A 43 14.00 9.16 3.41
C ARG A 43 13.03 8.45 4.36
N VAL A 44 13.11 8.70 5.66
CA VAL A 44 12.25 8.04 6.67
C VAL A 44 10.75 8.29 6.42
N PRO A 45 10.30 9.51 6.06
CA PRO A 45 8.91 9.75 5.71
C PRO A 45 8.45 8.96 4.47
N ASP A 46 9.33 8.75 3.50
CA ASP A 46 9.04 7.96 2.30
C ASP A 46 8.81 6.49 2.64
N VAL A 47 9.61 5.93 3.56
CA VAL A 47 9.44 4.56 4.06
C VAL A 47 8.06 4.37 4.68
N ARG A 48 7.63 5.30 5.54
CA ARG A 48 6.29 5.24 6.15
C ARG A 48 5.21 5.25 5.08
N ARG A 49 5.28 6.19 4.13
CA ARG A 49 4.29 6.34 3.06
C ARG A 49 4.20 5.05 2.23
N GLN A 50 5.34 4.50 1.83
CA GLN A 50 5.40 3.31 1.00
C GLN A 50 4.90 2.07 1.75
N ALA A 51 5.25 1.91 3.04
CA ALA A 51 4.72 0.84 3.87
C ALA A 51 3.20 0.91 4.03
N GLN A 52 2.62 2.12 4.18
CA GLN A 52 1.16 2.31 4.21
C GLN A 52 0.51 1.89 2.90
N THR A 53 1.06 2.30 1.75
CA THR A 53 0.58 1.87 0.43
C THR A 53 0.62 0.34 0.32
N PHE A 54 1.72 -0.29 0.71
CA PHE A 54 1.85 -1.75 0.64
C PHE A 54 0.85 -2.48 1.53
N ILE A 55 0.55 -1.98 2.73
CA ILE A 55 -0.51 -2.53 3.59
C ILE A 55 -1.88 -2.45 2.90
N VAL A 56 -2.19 -1.32 2.27
CA VAL A 56 -3.45 -1.15 1.53
C VAL A 56 -3.51 -2.10 0.33
N MET A 57 -2.41 -2.31 -0.38
CA MET A 57 -2.37 -3.29 -1.47
C MET A 57 -2.51 -4.72 -0.96
N CYS A 58 -1.92 -5.05 0.20
CA CYS A 58 -2.09 -6.38 0.80
C CYS A 58 -3.54 -6.68 1.17
N SER A 59 -4.33 -5.66 1.54
CA SER A 59 -5.74 -5.87 1.93
C SER A 59 -6.65 -6.24 0.75
N THR A 60 -6.22 -6.00 -0.49
CA THR A 60 -6.97 -6.40 -1.70
C THR A 60 -6.64 -7.81 -2.17
N GLU A 61 -5.59 -8.42 -1.64
CA GLU A 61 -5.00 -9.66 -2.15
C GLU A 61 -5.24 -10.84 -1.18
N PHE A 62 -5.95 -11.87 -1.65
CA PHE A 62 -6.40 -13.00 -0.81
C PHE A 62 -5.26 -13.74 -0.10
N LYS A 63 -4.08 -13.84 -0.73
CA LYS A 63 -2.91 -14.50 -0.15
C LYS A 63 -2.49 -13.89 1.20
N PHE A 64 -2.77 -12.61 1.44
CA PHE A 64 -2.37 -11.95 2.68
C PHE A 64 -3.30 -12.18 3.87
N VAL A 65 -4.49 -12.76 3.64
CA VAL A 65 -5.44 -13.11 4.71
C VAL A 65 -4.86 -14.14 5.69
N PHE A 66 -3.88 -14.94 5.25
CA PHE A 66 -3.21 -15.95 6.08
C PHE A 66 -2.05 -15.40 6.90
N TYR A 67 -1.62 -14.16 6.64
CA TYR A 67 -0.60 -13.50 7.45
C TYR A 67 -1.26 -12.74 8.61
N SER A 68 -0.58 -12.74 9.76
CA SER A 68 -0.99 -11.87 10.85
C SER A 68 -0.75 -10.40 10.49
N ALA A 69 -1.50 -9.50 11.14
CA ALA A 69 -1.36 -8.06 10.95
C ALA A 69 0.10 -7.57 11.17
N SER A 70 0.81 -8.13 12.15
CA SER A 70 2.21 -7.81 12.44
C SER A 70 3.19 -8.31 11.39
N THR A 71 2.94 -9.49 10.79
CA THR A 71 3.76 -10.01 9.68
C THR A 71 3.64 -9.13 8.44
N VAL A 72 2.41 -8.75 8.05
CA VAL A 72 2.17 -7.85 6.90
C VAL A 72 2.82 -6.49 7.14
N ALA A 73 2.70 -5.92 8.35
CA ALA A 73 3.32 -4.65 8.68
C ALA A 73 4.85 -4.71 8.62
N ALA A 74 5.46 -5.75 9.20
CA ALA A 74 6.90 -5.96 9.18
C ALA A 74 7.44 -6.14 7.75
N ALA A 75 6.75 -6.94 6.93
CA ALA A 75 7.11 -7.18 5.54
C ALA A 75 6.94 -5.92 4.67
N SER A 76 5.85 -5.17 4.85
CA SER A 76 5.62 -3.90 4.17
C SER A 76 6.71 -2.88 4.50
N LEU A 77 7.15 -2.84 5.76
CA LEU A 77 8.25 -1.98 6.19
C LEU A 77 9.59 -2.44 5.60
N ALA A 78 9.86 -3.75 5.59
CA ALA A 78 11.06 -4.31 4.99
C ALA A 78 11.14 -4.03 3.47
N ALA A 79 10.04 -4.24 2.73
CA ALA A 79 9.95 -3.93 1.30
C ALA A 79 10.16 -2.44 1.03
N ALA A 80 9.56 -1.56 1.83
CA ALA A 80 9.73 -0.12 1.69
C ALA A 80 11.19 0.33 1.94
N VAL A 81 11.85 -0.24 2.96
CA VAL A 81 13.27 0.03 3.21
C VAL A 81 14.13 -0.52 2.07
N GLN A 82 13.88 -1.75 1.62
CA GLN A 82 14.63 -2.40 0.54
C GLN A 82 14.58 -1.58 -0.75
N GLY A 83 13.40 -1.06 -1.13
CA GLY A 83 13.25 -0.21 -2.32
C GLY A 83 13.90 1.17 -2.22
N LEU A 84 14.24 1.65 -1.02
CA LEU A 84 14.87 2.97 -0.79
C LEU A 84 16.34 2.87 -0.41
N LEU A 85 16.84 1.67 -0.11
CA LEU A 85 18.20 1.44 0.34
C LEU A 85 19.19 1.56 -0.83
N PRO A 86 20.34 2.25 -0.66
CA PRO A 86 21.37 2.27 -1.69
C PRO A 86 21.95 0.86 -1.92
N ALA A 87 22.29 0.53 -3.17
CA ALA A 87 22.88 -0.77 -3.53
C ALA A 87 24.13 -1.13 -2.70
N SER A 88 24.92 -0.13 -2.27
CA SER A 88 26.08 -0.33 -1.39
C SER A 88 25.74 -0.85 0.00
N ARG A 89 24.48 -0.77 0.42
CA ARG A 89 24.00 -1.19 1.75
C ARG A 89 23.00 -2.34 1.70
N GLU A 90 22.85 -3.02 0.56
CA GLU A 90 21.90 -4.14 0.41
C GLU A 90 22.08 -5.24 1.48
N GLY A 91 23.33 -5.51 1.90
CA GLY A 91 23.64 -6.44 2.99
C GLY A 91 23.04 -6.05 4.36
N ALA A 92 22.61 -4.81 4.55
CA ALA A 92 21.97 -4.36 5.79
C ALA A 92 20.56 -4.93 5.99
N MET A 93 19.92 -5.45 4.93
CA MET A 93 18.58 -6.06 5.01
C MET A 93 18.54 -7.25 5.97
N ASN A 94 19.60 -8.05 6.06
CA ASN A 94 19.68 -9.14 7.03
C ASN A 94 19.57 -8.63 8.48
N GLY A 95 20.18 -7.48 8.76
CA GLY A 95 20.06 -6.81 10.05
C GLY A 95 18.65 -6.30 10.31
N ILE A 96 17.98 -5.74 9.29
CA ILE A 96 16.59 -5.27 9.38
C ILE A 96 15.64 -6.43 9.67
N PHE A 97 15.74 -7.55 8.93
CA PHE A 97 14.93 -8.74 9.19
C PHE A 97 15.16 -9.28 10.61
N SER A 98 16.41 -9.30 11.07
CA SER A 98 16.75 -9.75 12.42
C SER A 98 16.16 -8.83 13.50
N GLN A 99 16.15 -7.51 13.26
CA GLN A 99 15.50 -6.56 14.16
C GLN A 99 13.98 -6.70 14.14
N LEU A 100 13.36 -6.85 12.98
CA LEU A 100 11.91 -7.07 12.86
C LEU A 100 11.49 -8.36 13.56
N HIS A 101 12.25 -9.45 13.41
CA HIS A 101 12.05 -10.68 14.17
C HIS A 101 12.11 -10.42 15.68
N ARG A 102 13.15 -9.72 16.17
CA ARG A 102 13.29 -9.38 17.59
C ARG A 102 12.13 -8.52 18.12
N ILE A 103 11.58 -7.65 17.28
CA ILE A 103 10.52 -6.71 17.64
C ILE A 103 9.14 -7.38 17.68
N THR A 104 8.88 -8.27 16.72
CA THR A 104 7.55 -8.87 16.45
C THR A 104 7.42 -10.33 16.87
N ALA A 105 8.53 -11.00 17.17
CA ALA A 105 8.64 -12.45 17.34
C ALA A 105 8.20 -13.28 16.12
N VAL A 106 8.05 -12.66 14.94
CA VAL A 106 7.74 -13.35 13.68
C VAL A 106 9.02 -13.93 13.08
N GLU A 107 8.99 -15.17 12.64
CA GLU A 107 10.14 -15.83 12.01
C GLU A 107 10.68 -15.03 10.82
N THR A 108 12.01 -14.91 10.74
CA THR A 108 12.70 -14.18 9.66
C THR A 108 12.29 -14.68 8.28
N GLU A 109 12.18 -15.98 8.08
CA GLU A 109 11.80 -16.58 6.80
C GLU A 109 10.36 -16.21 6.40
N LEU A 110 9.44 -16.12 7.37
CA LEU A 110 8.07 -15.69 7.12
C LEU A 110 8.02 -14.22 6.70
N ILE A 111 8.80 -13.36 7.35
CA ILE A 111 8.91 -11.94 6.98
C ILE A 111 9.49 -11.81 5.58
N ARG A 112 10.56 -12.56 5.25
CA ARG A 112 11.18 -12.55 3.92
C ARG A 112 10.22 -13.00 2.83
N ASN A 113 9.53 -14.12 3.03
CA ASN A 113 8.57 -14.64 2.06
C ASN A 113 7.41 -13.65 1.83
N CYS A 114 6.88 -13.06 2.90
CA CYS A 114 5.85 -12.03 2.79
C CYS A 114 6.37 -10.78 2.08
N THR A 115 7.61 -10.35 2.37
CA THR A 115 8.28 -9.23 1.70
C THR A 115 8.39 -9.47 0.19
N TYR A 116 8.86 -10.66 -0.21
CA TYR A 116 8.94 -11.06 -1.61
C TYR A 116 7.57 -11.01 -2.31
N GLN A 117 6.52 -11.53 -1.67
CA GLN A 117 5.17 -11.49 -2.23
C GLN A 117 4.62 -10.06 -2.38
N ILE A 118 4.98 -9.15 -1.47
CA ILE A 118 4.64 -7.72 -1.58
C ILE A 118 5.37 -7.10 -2.76
N GLU A 119 6.66 -7.36 -2.92
CA GLU A 119 7.45 -6.82 -4.04
C GLU A 119 6.96 -7.33 -5.39
N GLU A 120 6.64 -8.63 -5.49
CA GLU A 120 6.05 -9.22 -6.68
C GLU A 120 4.71 -8.57 -7.01
N MET A 121 3.82 -8.42 -6.02
CA MET A 121 2.55 -7.70 -6.16
C MET A 121 2.79 -6.28 -6.70
N CYS A 122 3.72 -5.52 -6.11
CA CYS A 122 4.03 -4.16 -6.55
C CYS A 122 4.54 -4.10 -7.99
N ARG A 123 5.38 -5.05 -8.40
CA ARG A 123 5.85 -5.16 -9.78
C ARG A 123 4.69 -5.36 -10.76
N LEU A 124 3.79 -6.31 -10.46
CA LEU A 124 2.63 -6.60 -11.31
C LEU A 124 1.70 -5.38 -11.42
N PHE A 125 1.41 -4.71 -10.29
CA PHE A 125 0.61 -3.49 -10.30
C PHE A 125 1.24 -2.37 -11.14
N ALA A 126 2.56 -2.21 -11.08
CA ALA A 126 3.26 -1.21 -11.89
C ALA A 126 3.23 -1.53 -13.39
N GLU A 127 3.39 -2.80 -13.76
CA GLU A 127 3.29 -3.27 -15.16
C GLU A 127 1.86 -3.07 -15.72
N GLU A 128 0.84 -3.42 -14.94
CA GLU A 128 -0.56 -3.20 -15.32
C GLU A 128 -0.87 -1.72 -15.50
N GLN A 129 -0.40 -0.86 -14.58
CA GLN A 129 -0.60 0.57 -14.67
C GLN A 129 0.07 1.14 -15.92
N ALA A 130 1.32 0.75 -16.21
CA ALA A 130 2.04 1.18 -17.41
C ALA A 130 1.31 0.75 -18.70
N ASN A 131 0.74 -0.46 -18.73
CA ASN A 131 -0.04 -0.94 -19.87
C ASN A 131 -1.34 -0.15 -20.06
N ARG A 132 -2.05 0.18 -18.97
CA ARG A 132 -3.26 1.02 -19.01
C ARG A 132 -2.95 2.42 -19.53
N ASP A 133 -1.85 3.01 -19.07
CA ASP A 133 -1.41 4.34 -19.51
C ASP A 133 -1.01 4.35 -21.00
N ALA A 134 -0.33 3.29 -21.47
CA ALA A 134 0.00 3.12 -22.89
C ALA A 134 -1.24 2.96 -23.79
N LEU A 135 -2.24 2.19 -23.35
CA LEU A 135 -3.49 2.02 -24.10
C LEU A 135 -4.31 3.30 -24.16
N ALA A 136 -4.35 4.07 -23.06
CA ALA A 136 -5.00 5.38 -23.02
C ALA A 136 -4.32 6.38 -23.96
N ALA A 137 -2.99 6.36 -24.06
CA ALA A 137 -2.24 7.20 -24.99
C ALA A 137 -2.46 6.80 -26.46
N SER A 138 -2.60 5.49 -26.75
CA SER A 138 -2.88 4.99 -28.10
C SER A 138 -4.33 5.22 -28.56
N GLY A 139 -5.29 5.36 -27.64
CA GLY A 139 -6.69 5.70 -27.96
C GLY A 139 -6.90 7.15 -28.39
N ALA A 140 -5.91 8.03 -28.18
CA ALA A 140 -5.98 9.44 -28.53
C ALA A 140 -5.56 9.75 -29.98
N THR A 141 -5.12 8.76 -30.77
CA THR A 141 -4.61 8.97 -32.15
C THR A 141 -5.61 8.63 -33.26
N ALA A 142 -6.89 8.44 -32.95
CA ALA A 142 -7.91 8.12 -33.95
C ALA A 142 -9.14 9.05 -33.91
N THR A 143 -8.94 10.37 -34.04
CA THR A 143 -9.89 11.30 -34.69
C THR A 143 -9.18 12.58 -35.09
N ASP A 144 -8.88 12.69 -36.38
CA ASP A 144 -9.00 13.84 -37.29
C ASP A 144 -8.84 15.27 -36.73
N GLU A 145 -7.97 16.03 -37.39
CA GLU A 145 -7.86 17.47 -37.26
C GLU A 145 -9.19 18.14 -37.66
N THR A 146 -9.89 18.81 -36.73
CA THR A 146 -10.62 20.08 -36.98
C THR A 146 -11.11 20.71 -35.67
N LYS A 147 -10.48 21.84 -35.30
CA LYS A 147 -11.00 22.98 -34.51
C LYS A 147 -11.47 22.77 -33.05
N SER A 148 -10.73 23.47 -32.17
CA SER A 148 -11.24 24.45 -31.19
C SER A 148 -11.95 23.98 -29.90
N SER A 149 -11.58 24.71 -28.85
CA SER A 149 -12.30 24.98 -27.58
C SER A 149 -12.35 23.88 -26.52
N LYS A 150 -11.42 24.00 -25.57
CA LYS A 150 -11.69 24.19 -24.13
C LYS A 150 -13.16 23.91 -23.72
N ALA A 151 -13.40 22.77 -23.08
CA ALA A 151 -14.63 22.49 -22.36
C ALA A 151 -14.31 22.34 -20.87
N GLU A 152 -14.09 23.49 -20.21
CA GLU A 152 -14.48 23.62 -18.82
C GLU A 152 -15.99 23.42 -18.79
N THR A 153 -16.47 22.39 -18.09
CA THR A 153 -17.90 22.12 -17.91
C THR A 153 -18.62 23.37 -17.40
N PRO A 154 -19.54 24.00 -18.16
CA PRO A 154 -20.40 25.03 -17.62
C PRO A 154 -21.67 24.35 -17.12
N THR A 155 -21.84 24.31 -15.81
CA THR A 155 -23.13 23.98 -15.19
C THR A 155 -24.03 25.21 -15.36
N ASP A 156 -24.66 25.36 -16.53
CA ASP A 156 -25.64 26.42 -16.79
C ASP A 156 -27.03 25.94 -16.35
N VAL A 157 -27.39 26.28 -15.11
CA VAL A 157 -28.66 25.94 -14.48
C VAL A 157 -29.68 27.02 -14.89
N ARG A 158 -30.55 26.67 -15.84
CA ARG A 158 -31.59 27.56 -16.36
C ARG A 158 -32.52 28.05 -15.25
N GLU A 159 -32.75 29.37 -15.24
CA GLU A 159 -33.69 30.05 -14.34
C GLU A 159 -35.12 29.53 -14.52
N VAL A 160 -35.79 29.38 -13.38
CA VAL A 160 -37.19 28.96 -13.26
C VAL A 160 -38.07 30.22 -13.34
N HIS A 161 -38.88 30.34 -14.39
CA HIS A 161 -39.99 31.29 -14.40
C HIS A 161 -41.27 30.55 -13.96
N PHE A 162 -41.91 31.09 -12.92
CA PHE A 162 -43.26 30.75 -12.47
C PHE A 162 -44.32 31.36 -13.40
#